data_AF-A0A3C0NJI3-F1
#
_entry.id   AF-A0A3C0NJI3-F1
#
_cell.length_a   1.000
_cell.length_b   1.000
_cell.length_c   1.000
_cell.angle_alpha   90.00
_cell.angle_beta   90.00
_cell.angle_gamma   90.00
#
_symmetry.space_group_name_H-M   'P 1'
#
loop_
_entity.id
_entity.type
_entity.pdbx_description
1 polymer ?
#
loop_
_entity_poly.entity_id
_entity_poly.type
_entity_poly.pdbx_seq_one_letter_code
_entity_poly.pdbx_strand_id
1 'polypeptide(L)' 'MPNINDRDIGDKISQVEGDRWDKSQVEKAREGEIETIYGNSGVARYYVEENGEVLYSLRHGTQAEKAEQTGFKIHDNT' A
#
# COMPACT_ATOMS: atom_id res chain seq x y z
N MET A 1 6.80 -0.66 -10.71
CA MET A 1 5.94 -1.05 -9.57
C MET A 1 5.66 0.23 -8.79
N PRO A 2 4.50 0.35 -8.13
CA PRO A 2 4.19 1.51 -7.30
C PRO A 2 5.31 1.78 -6.29
N ASN A 3 5.73 3.04 -6.19
CA ASN A 3 6.75 3.49 -5.27
C ASN A 3 6.16 4.53 -4.31
N ILE A 4 6.65 4.57 -3.07
CA ILE A 4 6.18 5.49 -2.04
C ILE A 4 6.39 6.97 -2.44
N ASN A 5 7.40 7.23 -3.27
CA ASN A 5 7.70 8.56 -3.79
C ASN A 5 6.87 8.94 -5.02
N ASP A 6 6.08 8.01 -5.59
CA ASP A 6 5.21 8.31 -6.71
C ASP A 6 4.10 9.27 -6.26
N ARG A 7 3.85 10.32 -7.05
CA ARG A 7 2.84 11.33 -6.71
C ARG A 7 1.44 10.72 -6.58
N ASP A 8 1.16 9.67 -7.35
CA ASP A 8 -0.13 8.97 -7.43
C ASP A 8 -0.23 7.73 -6.53
N ILE A 9 0.77 7.43 -5.68
CA ILE A 9 0.71 6.24 -4.81
C ILE A 9 -0.54 6.19 -3.95
N GLY A 10 -0.98 7.34 -3.42
CA GLY A 10 -2.22 7.46 -2.66
C GLY A 10 -3.45 7.15 -3.53
N ASP A 11 -3.48 7.59 -4.78
CA ASP A 11 -4.57 7.30 -5.70
C ASP A 11 -4.62 5.81 -6.06
N LYS A 12 -3.46 5.15 -6.16
CA LYS A 12 -3.37 3.70 -6.37
C LYS A 12 -3.90 2.92 -5.16
N ILE A 13 -3.52 3.31 -3.94
CA ILE A 13 -4.04 2.69 -2.71
C ILE A 13 -5.56 2.94 -2.61
N SER A 14 -6.03 4.14 -2.92
CA SER A 14 -7.46 4.46 -2.97
C SER A 14 -8.24 3.63 -4.00
N GLN A 15 -7.65 3.29 -5.15
CA GLN A 15 -8.30 2.40 -6.12
C GLN A 15 -8.47 0.98 -5.60
N VAL A 16 -7.57 0.52 -4.73
CA VAL A 16 -7.68 -0.79 -4.07
C VAL A 16 -8.65 -0.69 -2.89
N GLU A 17 -8.38 0.17 -1.92
CA GLU A 17 -9.05 0.23 -0.61
C GLU A 17 -10.34 1.07 -0.57
N GLY A 18 -10.58 1.89 -1.60
CA GLY A 18 -11.57 2.98 -1.57
C GLY A 18 -11.09 4.17 -0.76
N ASP A 19 -12.00 5.05 -0.33
CA ASP A 19 -11.67 6.26 0.45
C ASP A 19 -11.51 6.01 1.97
N ARG A 20 -11.55 4.75 2.42
CA ARG A 20 -11.56 4.38 3.84
C ARG A 20 -10.18 4.00 4.39
N TRP A 21 -9.15 4.73 4.01
CA TRP A 21 -7.79 4.60 4.56
C TRP A 21 -7.23 5.98 4.88
N ASP A 22 -6.21 6.04 5.74
CA ASP A 22 -5.62 7.31 6.16
C ASP A 22 -4.48 7.74 5.23
N LYS A 23 -4.75 8.76 4.39
CA LYS A 23 -3.77 9.33 3.46
C LYS A 23 -2.52 9.87 4.16
N SER A 24 -2.60 10.25 5.44
CA SER A 24 -1.43 10.74 6.19
C SER A 24 -0.33 9.68 6.32
N GLN A 25 -0.68 8.40 6.19
CA GLN A 25 0.28 7.31 6.25
C GLN A 25 1.23 7.27 5.06
N VAL A 26 0.80 7.74 3.88
CA VAL A 26 1.71 7.87 2.74
C VAL A 26 2.77 8.93 3.02
N GLU A 27 2.39 10.07 3.60
CA GLU A 27 3.35 11.12 3.95
C GLU A 27 4.34 10.63 5.01
N LYS A 28 3.84 10.01 6.09
CA LYS A 28 4.68 9.40 7.13
C LYS A 28 5.64 8.35 6.56
N ALA A 29 5.18 7.54 5.62
CA ALA A 29 6.02 6.54 4.97
C ALA A 29 7.05 7.15 4.03
N ARG A 30 6.72 8.24 3.32
CA ARG A 30 7.68 9.03 2.53
C ARG A 30 8.76 9.66 3.41
N GLU A 31 8.37 10.14 4.59
CA GLU A 31 9.29 10.70 5.58
C GLU A 31 10.10 9.62 6.33
N GLY A 32 9.80 8.34 6.11
CA GLY A 32 10.46 7.21 6.77
C GLY A 32 10.04 7.01 8.23
N GLU A 33 8.96 7.65 8.68
CA GLU A 33 8.42 7.48 10.05
C GLU A 33 7.75 6.11 10.23
N ILE A 34 7.19 5.54 9.15
CA ILE A 34 6.55 4.23 9.14
C ILE A 34 6.94 3.44 7.89
N GLU A 35 6.99 2.13 8.00
CA GLU A 35 7.32 1.21 6.88
C GLU A 35 6.08 0.45 6.40
N THR A 36 4.92 0.69 7.01
CA THR A 36 3.66 -0.01 6.68
C THR A 36 2.51 0.98 6.63
N ILE A 37 1.81 0.99 5.49
CA ILE A 37 0.57 1.73 5.32
C ILE A 37 -0.60 0.76 5.53
N TYR A 38 -1.53 1.16 6.40
CA TYR A 38 -2.75 0.42 6.70
C TYR A 38 -3.88 0.87 5.78
N GLY A 39 -4.46 -0.09 5.06
CA GLY A 39 -5.64 0.09 4.21
C GLY A 39 -6.95 0.04 4.99
N ASN A 40 -8.04 -0.31 4.31
CA ASN A 40 -9.37 -0.22 4.89
C ASN A 40 -9.53 -1.07 6.16
N SER A 41 -10.15 -0.46 7.18
CA SER A 41 -10.41 -1.08 8.50
C SER A 41 -9.14 -1.54 9.24
N GLY A 42 -7.95 -1.08 8.82
CA GLY A 42 -6.67 -1.46 9.42
C GLY A 42 -6.25 -2.91 9.17
N VAL A 43 -7.01 -3.64 8.35
CA VAL A 43 -6.76 -5.05 8.05
C VAL A 43 -5.73 -5.13 6.93
N ALA A 44 -5.98 -4.49 5.79
CA ALA A 44 -5.04 -4.43 4.66
C ALA A 44 -3.74 -3.73 5.03
N ARG A 45 -2.62 -4.26 4.53
CA ARG A 45 -1.28 -3.72 4.77
C ARG A 45 -0.52 -3.59 3.46
N TYR A 46 0.19 -2.48 3.34
CA TYR A 46 1.12 -2.18 2.26
C TYR A 46 2.50 -1.97 2.89
N TYR A 47 3.48 -2.77 2.49
CA TYR A 47 4.85 -2.68 3.00
C TYR A 47 5.69 -1.79 2.08
N VAL A 48 6.50 -0.91 2.67
CA VAL A 48 7.44 -0.07 1.94
C VAL A 48 8.82 -0.67 2.09
N GLU A 49 9.40 -1.13 0.98
CA GLU A 49 10.75 -1.68 0.93
C GLU A 49 11.82 -0.58 1.02
N GLU A 50 13.08 -0.93 1.31
CA GLU A 50 14.18 0.05 1.42
C GLU A 50 14.41 0.88 0.14
N ASN A 51 14.05 0.33 -1.03
CA ASN A 51 14.11 1.01 -2.31
C ASN A 51 12.86 1.88 -2.62
N GLY A 52 11.93 1.96 -1.66
CA GLY A 52 10.66 2.68 -1.76
C GLY A 52 9.55 1.93 -2.50
N GLU A 53 9.77 0.70 -2.97
CA GLU A 53 8.70 -0.09 -3.57
C GLU A 53 7.60 -0.39 -2.56
N VAL A 54 6.35 -0.29 -2.99
CA VAL A 54 5.19 -0.57 -2.14
C VAL A 54 4.58 -1.92 -2.53
N LEU A 55 4.49 -2.82 -1.57
CA LEU A 55 4.01 -4.19 -1.75
C LEU A 55 2.69 -4.42 -1.01
N TYR A 56 1.72 -5.04 -1.67
CA TYR A 56 0.44 -5.37 -1.05
C TYR A 56 0.50 -6.70 -0.32
N SER A 57 0.08 -6.76 0.94
CA SER A 57 0.08 -8.01 1.72
C SER A 57 -1.14 -8.88 1.45
N LEU A 58 -0.95 -10.07 0.88
CA LEU A 58 -2.05 -11.03 0.66
C LEU A 58 -2.63 -11.55 1.98
N ARG A 59 -1.76 -11.81 2.96
CA ARG A 59 -2.16 -12.30 4.29
C ARG A 59 -3.11 -11.35 5.01
N HIS A 60 -2.96 -10.06 4.76
CA HIS A 60 -3.65 -9.01 5.47
C HIS A 60 -4.69 -8.29 4.62
N GLY A 61 -4.85 -8.61 3.34
CA GLY A 61 -5.79 -7.91 2.47
C GLY A 61 -6.63 -8.85 1.60
N THR A 62 -7.88 -8.47 1.34
CA THR A 62 -8.85 -9.28 0.56
C THR A 62 -8.99 -8.88 -0.90
N GLN A 63 -8.30 -7.82 -1.34
CA GLN A 63 -8.45 -7.19 -2.66
C GLN A 63 -7.22 -7.41 -3.56
N ALA A 64 -6.64 -8.61 -3.53
CA ALA A 64 -5.44 -8.95 -4.30
C ALA A 64 -5.59 -8.69 -5.81
N GLU A 65 -6.70 -9.14 -6.41
CA GLU A 65 -6.97 -8.91 -7.85
C GLU A 65 -6.97 -7.42 -8.21
N LYS A 66 -7.54 -6.56 -7.35
CA LYS A 66 -7.51 -5.10 -7.57
C LYS A 66 -6.09 -4.56 -7.42
N ALA A 67 -5.38 -4.99 -6.37
CA ALA A 67 -4.00 -4.57 -6.15
C ALA A 67 -3.10 -4.89 -7.35
N GLU A 68 -3.23 -6.09 -7.94
CA GLU A 68 -2.52 -6.47 -9.17
C GLU A 68 -2.90 -5.57 -10.35
N GLN A 69 -4.19 -5.25 -10.53
CA GLN A 69 -4.65 -4.35 -11.59
C GLN A 69 -4.11 -2.92 -11.44
N THR A 70 -3.88 -2.43 -10.22
CA THR A 70 -3.23 -1.14 -9.96
C THR A 70 -1.69 -1.19 -10.03
N GLY A 71 -1.13 -2.38 -10.25
CA GLY A 71 0.29 -2.64 -10.45
C GLY A 71 1.07 -2.98 -9.18
N PHE A 72 0.40 -3.13 -8.03
CA PHE A 72 1.06 -3.61 -6.82
C PHE A 72 1.52 -5.05 -7.00
N LYS A 73 2.74 -5.35 -6.56
CA LYS A 73 3.14 -6.73 -6.35
C LYS A 73 2.47 -7.27 -5.09
N ILE A 74 2.08 -8.54 -5.17
CA ILE A 74 1.55 -9.27 -4.03
C ILE A 74 2.72 -9.83 -3.22
N HIS A 75 2.78 -9.47 -1.95
CA HIS A 75 3.69 -10.01 -0.97
C HIS A 75 2.97 -11.08 -0.15
N ASP A 76 3.38 -12.33 -0.38
CA ASP A 76 2.96 -13.49 0.39
C ASP A 76 4.11 -13.85 1.35
N ASN A 77 4.12 -13.24 2.54
CA ASN A 77 5.01 -13.71 3.61
C ASN A 77 4.40 -15.00 4.17
N THR A 78 4.83 -16.16 3.64
CA THR A 78 4.67 -17.48 4.26
C THR A 78 5.22 -17.52 5.68
#